data_AF-A0A7X8R748-F1
#
_entry.id   AF-A0A7X8R748-F1
#
_cell.length_a   1.000
_cell.length_b   1.000
_cell.length_c   1.000
_cell.angle_alpha   90.00
_cell.angle_beta   90.00
_cell.angle_gamma   90.00
#
_symmetry.space_group_name_H-M   'P 1'
#
loop_
_entity.id
_entity.type
_entity.pdbx_description
1 polymer ?
#
loop_
_entity_poly.entity_id
_entity_poly.type
_entity_poly.pdbx_seq_one_letter_code
_entity_poly.pdbx_strand_id
1 'polypeptide(L)'
;MIDRRGEKIGWLGGWIGGFSWVAILSIIFMARGQWASGCAGILLVLVAWATVAYLSPWRHPKTPYWKLMLGPYALLLPTAVWAIWAFGGIKWSDWNGWSLLWILPVFIPIGVLNNRCWDDVKSYPDRKSGA
;
A
#
# COMPACT_ATOMS: atom_id res chain seq x y z
N MET A 1 -27.78 -7.03 -2.29
CA MET A 1 -26.50 -6.30 -2.53
C MET A 1 -25.37 -7.29 -2.35
N ILE A 2 -24.56 -7.54 -3.38
CA ILE A 2 -23.42 -8.48 -3.28
C ILE A 2 -22.49 -7.94 -2.18
N ASP A 3 -22.36 -8.68 -1.09
CA ASP A 3 -21.52 -8.27 0.04
C ASP A 3 -20.06 -8.51 -0.33
N ARG A 4 -19.39 -7.46 -0.83
CA ARG A 4 -17.99 -7.49 -1.31
C ARG A 4 -16.99 -7.47 -0.15
N ARG A 5 -17.21 -8.31 0.88
CA ARG A 5 -16.32 -8.40 2.05
C ARG A 5 -14.91 -8.81 1.68
N GLY A 6 -14.76 -9.76 0.76
CA GLY A 6 -13.46 -10.26 0.32
C GLY A 6 -12.57 -9.15 -0.26
N GLU A 7 -13.12 -8.28 -1.11
CA GLU A 7 -12.37 -7.16 -1.70
C GLU A 7 -12.03 -6.07 -0.68
N LYS A 8 -12.94 -5.79 0.27
CA LYS A 8 -12.66 -4.86 1.37
C LYS A 8 -11.54 -5.36 2.27
N ILE A 9 -11.58 -6.64 2.61
CA ILE A 9 -10.55 -7.31 3.41
C ILE A 9 -9.24 -7.40 2.62
N GLY A 10 -9.29 -7.70 1.32
CA GLY A 10 -8.11 -7.72 0.46
C GLY A 10 -7.43 -6.36 0.36
N TRP A 11 -8.20 -5.28 0.22
CA TRP A 11 -7.68 -3.91 0.22
C TRP A 11 -7.04 -3.55 1.56
N LEU A 12 -7.79 -3.69 2.66
CA LEU A 12 -7.29 -3.32 3.99
C LEU A 12 -6.14 -4.23 4.42
N GLY A 13 -6.32 -5.54 4.35
CA GLY A 13 -5.33 -6.54 4.75
C GLY A 13 -4.06 -6.47 3.91
N GLY A 14 -4.18 -6.28 2.60
CA GLY A 14 -3.02 -6.14 1.70
C GLY A 14 -2.17 -4.91 2.04
N TRP A 15 -2.80 -3.74 2.20
CA TRP A 15 -2.05 -2.52 2.50
C TRP A 15 -1.60 -2.42 3.97
N ILE A 16 -2.44 -2.79 4.94
CA ILE A 16 -2.06 -2.82 6.36
C ILE A 16 -0.88 -3.79 6.55
N GLY A 17 -0.96 -4.96 5.94
CA GLY A 17 0.15 -5.93 5.89
C GLY A 17 1.39 -5.35 5.22
N GLY A 18 1.24 -4.63 4.10
CA GLY A 18 2.32 -3.96 3.39
C GLY A 18 3.07 -2.89 4.21
N PHE A 19 2.41 -2.22 5.16
CA PHE A 19 3.03 -1.26 6.07
C PHE A 19 3.46 -1.86 7.42
N SER A 20 3.17 -3.14 7.67
CA SER A 20 3.46 -3.79 8.96
C SER A 20 4.95 -3.79 9.32
N TRP A 21 5.84 -3.90 8.33
CA TRP A 21 7.28 -3.88 8.55
C TRP A 21 7.77 -2.55 9.15
N VAL A 22 7.17 -1.41 8.76
CA VAL A 22 7.49 -0.09 9.32
C VAL A 22 7.11 -0.04 10.80
N ALA A 23 5.96 -0.61 11.17
CA ALA A 23 5.51 -0.68 12.57
C ALA A 23 6.47 -1.53 13.41
N ILE A 24 6.88 -2.69 12.89
CA ILE A 24 7.83 -3.59 13.57
C ILE A 24 9.18 -2.88 13.76
N LEU A 25 9.73 -2.26 12.71
CA LEU A 25 10.99 -1.52 12.80
C LEU A 25 10.91 -0.35 13.79
N SER A 26 9.78 0.36 13.82
CA SER A 26 9.57 1.47 14.75
C SER A 26 9.68 1.01 16.20
N ILE A 27 9.03 -0.11 16.53
CA ILE A 27 9.10 -0.72 17.88
C ILE A 27 10.55 -1.13 18.20
N ILE A 28 11.25 -1.74 17.24
CA ILE A 28 12.66 -2.12 17.41
C ILE A 28 13.54 -0.88 17.67
N PHE A 29 13.34 0.22 16.94
CA PHE A 29 14.10 1.46 17.15
C PHE A 29 13.83 2.08 18.53
N MET A 30 12.57 2.08 18.99
CA MET A 30 12.24 2.53 20.34
C MET A 30 12.91 1.66 21.41
N ALA A 31 12.90 0.34 21.24
CA ALA A 31 13.57 -0.59 22.15
C ALA A 31 15.10 -0.38 22.19
N ARG A 32 15.69 0.12 21.09
CA ARG A 32 17.11 0.52 21.02
C ARG A 32 17.39 1.92 21.57
N GLY A 33 16.39 2.61 22.13
CA GLY A 33 16.50 3.99 22.64
C GLY A 33 16.50 5.06 21.55
N GLN A 34 16.27 4.71 20.28
CA GLN A 34 16.19 5.63 19.16
C GLN A 34 14.76 6.17 18.99
N TRP A 35 14.32 6.94 19.98
CA TRP A 35 12.94 7.46 20.06
C TRP A 35 12.53 8.29 18.85
N ALA A 36 13.43 9.12 18.30
CA ALA A 36 13.13 9.95 17.13
C ALA A 36 12.76 9.10 15.90
N SER A 37 13.58 8.09 15.58
CA SER A 37 13.32 7.16 14.47
C SER A 37 12.05 6.35 14.69
N GLY A 38 11.85 5.85 15.91
CA GLY A 38 10.66 5.09 16.29
C GLY A 38 9.36 5.89 16.18
N CYS A 39 9.32 7.10 16.74
CA CYS A 39 8.14 7.97 16.67
C CYS A 39 7.82 8.39 15.23
N ALA A 40 8.85 8.70 14.42
CA ALA A 40 8.66 9.02 13.01
C ALA A 40 8.05 7.83 12.22
N GLY A 41 8.52 6.61 12.48
CA GLY A 41 7.98 5.42 11.84
C GLY A 41 6.55 5.10 12.28
N ILE A 42 6.20 5.27 13.55
CA ILE A 42 4.81 5.14 14.04
C ILE A 42 3.90 6.14 13.32
N LEU A 43 4.34 7.40 13.23
CA LEU A 43 3.56 8.44 12.55
C LEU A 43 3.33 8.09 11.08
N LEU A 44 4.35 7.59 10.38
CA LEU A 44 4.22 7.13 9.00
C LEU A 44 3.21 5.98 8.85
N VAL A 45 3.23 4.99 9.74
CA VAL A 45 2.25 3.87 9.72
C VAL A 45 0.83 4.38 9.92
N LEU A 46 0.62 5.28 10.88
CA LEU A 46 -0.70 5.84 11.16
C LEU A 46 -1.24 6.63 9.97
N VAL A 47 -0.39 7.46 9.35
CA VAL A 47 -0.75 8.20 8.13
C VAL A 47 -1.06 7.21 7.00
N ALA A 48 -0.24 6.18 6.80
CA ALA A 48 -0.48 5.16 5.78
C ALA A 48 -1.81 4.43 5.96
N TRP A 49 -2.12 3.95 7.17
CA TRP A 49 -3.38 3.29 7.46
C TRP A 49 -4.58 4.22 7.27
N ALA A 50 -4.47 5.48 7.70
CA ALA A 50 -5.49 6.49 7.49
C ALA A 50 -5.73 6.73 5.98
N THR A 51 -4.67 6.86 5.20
CA THR A 51 -4.74 7.03 3.74
C THR A 51 -5.38 5.82 3.06
N VAL A 52 -5.01 4.59 3.45
CA VAL A 52 -5.57 3.34 2.92
C VAL A 52 -7.07 3.24 3.21
N ALA A 53 -7.50 3.63 4.42
CA ALA A 53 -8.91 3.64 4.80
C ALA A 53 -9.70 4.74 4.08
N TYR A 54 -9.10 5.92 3.91
CA TYR A 54 -9.73 7.06 3.25
C TYR A 54 -9.87 6.86 1.75
N LEU A 55 -8.79 6.46 1.06
CA LEU A 55 -8.75 6.15 -0.37
C LEU A 55 -9.27 4.75 -0.69
N SER A 56 -10.22 4.28 0.10
CA SER A 56 -10.82 2.99 -0.16
C SER A 56 -11.77 3.04 -1.36
N PRO A 57 -11.78 1.99 -2.21
CA PRO A 57 -12.55 2.00 -3.46
C PRO A 57 -14.06 2.05 -3.24
N TRP A 58 -14.56 1.59 -2.09
CA TRP A 58 -15.97 1.71 -1.74
C TRP A 58 -16.39 3.14 -1.34
N ARG A 59 -15.45 4.01 -0.98
CA ARG A 59 -15.72 5.44 -0.72
C ARG A 59 -15.65 6.29 -1.98
N HIS A 60 -14.85 5.86 -2.96
CA HIS A 60 -14.69 6.54 -4.24
C HIS A 60 -15.05 5.62 -5.41
N PRO A 61 -16.34 5.30 -5.61
CA PRO A 61 -16.71 4.17 -6.46
C PRO A 61 -16.51 4.42 -7.96
N LYS A 62 -16.43 5.70 -8.36
CA LYS A 62 -16.19 6.14 -9.75
C LYS A 62 -14.71 6.40 -10.06
N THR A 63 -13.82 6.29 -9.08
CA THR A 63 -12.40 6.52 -9.32
C THR A 63 -11.70 5.21 -9.68
N PRO A 64 -10.84 5.21 -10.72
CA PRO A 64 -10.04 4.05 -11.08
C PRO A 64 -9.16 3.55 -9.93
N TYR A 65 -9.02 2.23 -9.79
CA TYR A 65 -8.20 1.63 -8.73
C TYR A 65 -6.75 2.13 -8.72
N TRP A 66 -6.13 2.32 -9.88
CA TRP A 66 -4.74 2.78 -9.95
C TRP A 66 -4.53 4.15 -9.27
N LYS A 67 -5.51 5.06 -9.38
CA LYS A 67 -5.47 6.38 -8.72
C LYS A 67 -5.59 6.26 -7.20
N LEU A 68 -6.40 5.31 -6.73
CA LEU A 68 -6.55 5.05 -5.31
C LEU A 68 -5.29 4.38 -4.73
N MET A 69 -4.66 3.48 -5.49
CA MET A 69 -3.42 2.80 -5.10
C MET A 69 -2.22 3.75 -5.08
N LEU A 70 -2.23 4.82 -5.89
CA LEU A 70 -1.19 5.85 -5.89
C LEU A 70 -0.98 6.48 -4.51
N GLY A 71 -2.04 6.65 -3.71
CA GLY A 71 -1.90 7.23 -2.36
C GLY A 71 -1.02 6.40 -1.43
N PRO A 72 -1.36 5.12 -1.19
CA PRO A 72 -0.49 4.21 -0.44
C PRO A 72 0.90 4.04 -1.06
N TYR A 73 1.04 3.98 -2.40
CA TYR A 73 2.37 3.94 -3.04
C TYR A 73 3.19 5.21 -2.79
N ALA A 74 2.56 6.39 -2.81
CA ALA A 74 3.22 7.64 -2.52
C ALA A 74 3.73 7.71 -1.08
N LEU A 75 3.10 6.99 -0.15
CA LEU A 75 3.56 6.86 1.25
C LEU A 75 4.65 5.79 1.43
N LEU A 76 4.72 4.79 0.54
CA LEU A 76 5.78 3.80 0.56
C LEU A 76 7.17 4.44 0.35
N LEU A 77 7.27 5.46 -0.52
CA LEU A 77 8.53 6.16 -0.79
C LEU A 77 9.11 6.87 0.45
N PRO A 78 8.37 7.73 1.17
CA PRO A 78 8.78 8.26 2.47
C PRO A 78 9.18 7.18 3.48
N THR A 79 8.50 6.04 3.51
CA THR A 79 8.88 4.95 4.43
C THR A 79 10.23 4.32 4.07
N ALA A 80 10.58 4.24 2.79
CA ALA A 80 11.89 3.78 2.35
C ALA A 80 12.99 4.80 2.72
N VAL A 81 12.75 6.10 2.48
CA VAL A 81 13.67 7.17 2.87
C VAL A 81 13.88 7.21 4.39
N TRP A 82 12.79 7.09 5.15
CA TRP A 82 12.83 6.99 6.61
C TRP A 82 13.66 5.78 7.06
N ALA A 83 13.45 4.61 6.46
CA ALA A 83 14.21 3.42 6.83
C ALA A 83 15.72 3.63 6.59
N ILE A 84 16.10 4.11 5.40
CA ILE A 84 17.50 4.42 5.07
C ILE A 84 18.11 5.38 6.09
N TRP A 85 17.40 6.46 6.42
CA TRP A 85 17.85 7.43 7.41
C TRP A 85 17.98 6.80 8.81
N ALA A 86 16.98 6.04 9.25
CA ALA A 86 16.94 5.39 10.56
C ALA A 86 18.04 4.33 10.74
N PHE A 87 18.48 3.68 9.64
CA PHE A 87 19.61 2.75 9.65
C PHE A 87 20.99 3.43 9.57
N GLY A 88 21.06 4.76 9.56
CA GLY A 88 22.33 5.50 9.52
C GLY A 88 22.82 5.86 8.11
N GLY A 89 21.92 5.89 7.13
CA GLY A 89 22.17 6.34 5.76
C GLY A 89 22.64 5.24 4.80
N ILE A 90 22.77 5.61 3.52
CA ILE A 90 23.27 4.71 2.47
C ILE A 90 24.79 4.63 2.58
N LYS A 91 25.33 3.51 3.05
CA LYS A 91 26.72 3.15 2.76
C LYS A 91 26.76 2.61 1.34
N TRP A 92 27.33 3.39 0.41
CA TRP A 92 27.34 3.19 -1.04
C TRP A 92 28.10 1.94 -1.55
N SER A 93 28.37 0.94 -0.72
CA SER A 93 29.35 -0.09 -1.08
C SER A 93 28.85 -1.21 -1.99
N ASP A 94 27.53 -1.46 -2.10
CA ASP A 94 27.02 -2.67 -2.80
C ASP A 94 25.77 -2.43 -3.69
N TRP A 95 25.55 -1.20 -4.18
CA TRP A 95 24.34 -0.89 -4.96
C TRP A 95 24.45 -1.41 -6.41
N ASN A 96 23.95 -2.62 -6.65
CA ASN A 96 23.83 -3.20 -7.99
C ASN A 96 22.53 -2.70 -8.67
N GLY A 97 22.62 -2.02 -9.81
CA GLY A 97 21.46 -1.54 -10.57
C GLY A 97 20.47 -2.63 -10.98
N TRP A 98 20.90 -3.89 -11.03
CA TRP A 98 20.02 -5.06 -11.22
C TRP A 98 19.03 -5.27 -10.08
N SER A 99 19.31 -4.75 -8.88
CA SER A 99 18.40 -4.80 -7.73
C SER A 99 17.11 -4.00 -7.97
N LEU A 100 17.10 -3.04 -8.90
CA LEU A 100 15.87 -2.31 -9.26
C LEU A 100 14.81 -3.21 -9.93
N LEU A 101 15.21 -4.29 -10.59
CA LEU A 101 14.27 -5.22 -11.22
C LEU A 101 13.39 -5.94 -10.18
N TRP A 102 13.83 -6.03 -8.93
CA TRP A 102 13.00 -6.58 -7.83
C TRP A 102 11.82 -5.68 -7.44
N ILE A 103 11.81 -4.41 -7.88
CA ILE A 103 10.70 -3.49 -7.65
C ILE A 103 9.60 -3.68 -8.70
N LEU A 104 9.91 -4.28 -9.85
CA LEU A 104 8.98 -4.45 -10.98
C LEU A 104 7.67 -5.17 -10.60
N PRO A 105 7.69 -6.24 -9.78
CA PRO A 105 6.47 -6.89 -9.29
C PRO A 105 5.52 -5.97 -8.51
N VAL A 106 6.07 -4.97 -7.82
CA VAL A 106 5.30 -3.98 -7.04
C VAL A 106 4.39 -3.15 -7.94
N PHE A 107 4.74 -2.99 -9.23
CA PHE A 107 3.98 -2.20 -10.20
C PHE A 107 3.05 -3.01 -11.10
N ILE A 108 3.07 -4.36 -11.02
CA ILE A 108 2.12 -5.24 -11.76
C ILE A 108 0.65 -4.81 -11.58
N PRO A 109 0.18 -4.43 -10.38
CA PRO A 109 -1.21 -4.05 -10.18
C PRO A 109 -1.64 -2.85 -11.03
N ILE A 110 -0.72 -1.92 -11.35
CA ILE A 110 -1.04 -0.74 -12.16
C ILE A 110 -1.42 -1.14 -13.60
N GLY A 111 -0.71 -2.13 -14.17
CA GLY A 111 -0.99 -2.62 -15.52
C GLY A 111 -2.26 -3.48 -15.58
N VAL A 112 -2.49 -4.32 -14.56
CA VAL A 112 -3.60 -5.28 -14.55
C VAL A 112 -4.93 -4.63 -14.16
N LEU A 113 -4.92 -3.65 -13.24
CA LEU A 113 -6.14 -3.02 -12.71
C LEU A 113 -6.60 -1.77 -13.46
N ASN A 114 -5.81 -1.27 -14.42
CA ASN A 114 -6.06 -0.14 -15.34
C ASN A 114 -7.25 0.79 -14.95
N ASN A 115 -8.22 1.02 -15.84
CA ASN A 115 -9.33 1.95 -15.64
C ASN A 115 -10.54 1.34 -14.92
N ARG A 116 -10.38 0.15 -14.30
CA ARG A 116 -11.49 -0.47 -13.57
C ARG A 116 -11.83 0.38 -12.36
N CYS A 117 -13.12 0.62 -12.17
CA CYS A 117 -13.69 1.32 -11.02
C CYS A 117 -14.50 0.34 -10.16
N TRP A 118 -14.87 0.76 -8.94
CA TRP A 118 -15.71 -0.06 -8.06
C TRP A 118 -17.10 -0.30 -8.66
N ASP A 119 -17.65 0.68 -9.40
CA ASP A 119 -18.98 0.61 -9.99
C ASP A 119 -19.08 -0.30 -11.23
N ASP A 120 -17.99 -0.57 -11.95
CA ASP A 120 -18.00 -1.38 -13.18
C ASP A 120 -18.53 -2.82 -12.94
N VAL A 121 -18.44 -3.31 -11.71
CA VAL A 121 -18.91 -4.66 -11.35
C VAL A 121 -20.43 -4.72 -11.23
N LYS A 122 -21.13 -3.59 -11.03
CA LYS A 122 -22.61 -3.56 -11.04
C LYS A 122 -23.18 -3.79 -12.44
N SER A 123 -22.37 -3.62 -13.48
CA SER A 123 -22.79 -3.73 -14.89
C SER A 123 -22.74 -5.14 -15.44
N TYR A 124 -22.46 -6.17 -14.63
CA TYR A 124 -22.67 -7.55 -15.07
C TYR A 124 -24.18 -7.83 -15.05
N PRO A 125 -24.86 -7.95 -16.21
CA PRO A 125 -26.21 -8.46 -16.20
C PRO A 125 -26.13 -9.90 -15.71
N ASP A 126 -27.06 -10.28 -14.84
CA ASP A 126 -27.24 -11.65 -14.38
C ASP A 126 -27.29 -12.56 -15.62
N ARG A 127 -26.19 -13.26 -15.94
CA ARG A 127 -26.15 -14.25 -17.01
C ARG A 127 -26.83 -15.52 -16.48
N LYS A 128 -28.12 -15.40 -16.17
CA LYS A 128 -29.04 -16.48 -15.80
C LYS A 128 -30.42 -16.19 -16.38
N SER A 129 -30.50 -16.13 -17.70
CA SER A 129 -31.75 -16.34 -18.44
C SER A 129 -31.41 -16.81 -19.86
N GLY A 130 -31.40 -18.11 -20.06
CA GLY A 130 -31.34 -18.70 -21.41
C GLY A 130 -30.32 -19.82 -21.57
N ALA A 131 -30.67 -21.01 -21.08
CA ALA A 131 -30.51 -22.30 -21.78
C ALA A 131 -31.35 -23.34 -21.02
#